data_AF-A0A7J3KRU0-F1
#
_entry.id   AF-A0A7J3KRU0-F1
#
_cell.length_a   1.000
_cell.length_b   1.000
_cell.length_c   1.000
_cell.angle_alpha   90.00
_cell.angle_beta   90.00
_cell.angle_gamma   90.00
#
_symmetry.space_group_name_H-M   'P 1'
#
loop_
_entity.id
_entity.type
_entity.pdbx_description
1 polymer ?
#
loop_
_entity_poly.entity_id
_entity_poly.type
_entity_poly.pdbx_seq_one_letter_code
_entity_poly.pdbx_strand_id
1 'polypeptide(L)'
;MVYKYPARLTRSYGIEKTVLVILVWGLILEAITLLYFYTSAQTWRFEYQYTLLLFAMTLIATMILIAKIAKRIHRPIGIDS
;
A
#
# COMPACT_ATOMS: atom_id res chain seq x y z
N MET A 1 -25.47 20.91 -6.69
CA MET A 1 -25.77 19.75 -5.82
C MET A 1 -24.54 19.43 -5.00
N VAL A 2 -24.61 19.61 -3.67
CA VAL A 2 -23.51 19.25 -2.76
C VAL A 2 -23.64 17.76 -2.48
N TYR A 3 -22.71 16.95 -3.00
CA TYR A 3 -22.70 15.51 -2.75
C TYR A 3 -22.39 15.25 -1.28
N LYS A 4 -23.45 15.02 -0.48
CA LYS A 4 -23.34 14.62 0.92
C LYS A 4 -23.18 13.09 0.95
N TYR A 5 -21.94 12.62 0.80
CA TYR A 5 -21.64 11.19 0.92
C TYR A 5 -22.05 10.69 2.31
N PRO A 6 -22.66 9.50 2.43
CA PRO A 6 -23.02 8.93 3.73
C PRO A 6 -21.73 8.70 4.54
N ALA A 7 -21.74 9.09 5.82
CA ALA A 7 -20.56 9.12 6.70
C ALA A 7 -19.74 7.81 6.74
N ARG A 8 -20.36 6.66 6.44
CA ARG A 8 -19.68 5.36 6.35
C ARG A 8 -18.72 5.25 5.15
N LEU A 9 -19.09 5.80 4.00
CA LEU A 9 -18.25 5.80 2.79
C LEU A 9 -17.03 6.72 2.97
N THR A 10 -17.22 7.90 3.57
CA THR A 10 -16.13 8.83 3.89
C THR A 10 -15.13 8.23 4.87
N ARG A 11 -15.61 7.50 5.89
CA ARG A 11 -14.75 6.84 6.89
C ARG A 11 -13.96 5.68 6.28
N SER A 12 -14.59 4.87 5.43
CA SER A 12 -13.91 3.77 4.72
C SER A 12 -12.80 4.30 3.82
N TYR A 13 -13.05 5.39 3.09
CA TYR A 13 -12.06 6.02 2.22
C TYR A 13 -10.88 6.62 3.01
N GLY A 14 -11.16 7.24 4.18
CA GLY A 14 -10.13 7.75 5.07
C GLY A 14 -9.21 6.64 5.60
N ILE A 15 -9.77 5.50 6.00
CA ILE A 15 -8.98 4.34 6.48
C ILE A 15 -8.16 3.74 5.35
N GLU A 16 -8.74 3.50 4.16
CA GLU A 16 -8.03 2.98 3.00
C GLU A 16 -6.81 3.88 2.64
N LYS A 17 -6.98 5.19 2.68
CA LYS A 17 -5.90 6.16 2.44
C LYS A 17 -4.81 6.10 3.52
N THR A 18 -5.18 6.08 4.80
CA THR A 18 -4.21 5.98 5.90
C THR A 18 -3.42 4.68 5.83
N VAL A 19 -4.09 3.55 5.57
CA VAL A 19 -3.44 2.26 5.38
C VAL A 19 -2.47 2.31 4.21
N LEU A 20 -2.85 2.89 3.08
CA LEU A 20 -1.97 3.06 1.93
C LEU A 20 -0.72 3.89 2.28
N VAL A 21 -0.88 5.00 3.02
CA VAL A 21 0.24 5.84 3.45
C VAL A 21 1.20 5.07 4.35
N ILE A 22 0.69 4.29 5.29
CA ILE A 22 1.50 3.44 6.18
C ILE A 22 2.26 2.38 5.36
N LEU A 23 1.59 1.71 4.43
CA LEU A 23 2.22 0.71 3.56
C LEU A 23 3.34 1.32 2.71
N VAL A 24 3.13 2.50 2.12
CA VAL A 24 4.14 3.20 1.32
C VAL A 24 5.33 3.60 2.18
N TRP A 25 5.09 4.13 3.39
CA TRP A 25 6.18 4.46 4.32
C TRP A 25 6.95 3.21 4.77
N GLY A 26 6.25 2.10 5.02
CA GLY A 26 6.86 0.80 5.31
C GLY A 26 7.77 0.32 4.18
N LEU A 27 7.28 0.38 2.93
CA LEU A 27 8.04 0.04 1.73
C LEU A 27 9.32 0.86 1.58
N ILE A 28 9.26 2.17 1.87
CA ILE A 28 10.44 3.05 1.83
C ILE A 28 11.45 2.62 2.88
N LEU A 29 11.02 2.34 4.11
CA LEU A 29 11.89 1.88 5.20
C LEU A 29 12.55 0.52 4.88
N GLU A 30 11.79 -0.42 4.31
CA GLU A 30 12.30 -1.71 3.87
C GLU A 30 13.32 -1.55 2.73
N ALA A 31 13.06 -0.68 1.76
CA ALA A 31 14.00 -0.39 0.67
C ALA A 31 15.32 0.22 1.20
N ILE A 32 15.24 1.16 2.15
CA ILE A 32 16.44 1.74 2.80
C ILE A 32 17.20 0.65 3.56
N THR A 33 16.50 -0.24 4.26
CA THR A 33 17.10 -1.34 5.01
C THR A 33 17.81 -2.32 4.06
N LEU A 34 17.17 -2.69 2.95
CA LEU A 34 17.80 -3.52 1.91
C LEU A 34 19.03 -2.85 1.30
N LEU A 35 18.95 -1.54 1.02
CA LEU A 35 20.08 -0.77 0.50
C LEU A 35 21.23 -0.74 1.51
N TYR A 36 20.95 -0.60 2.81
CA TYR A 36 21.96 -0.65 3.86
C TYR A 36 22.66 -2.02 3.93
N PHE A 37 21.90 -3.12 3.89
CA PHE A 37 22.49 -4.46 3.88
C PHE A 37 23.28 -4.75 2.59
N TYR A 38 22.79 -4.25 1.45
CA TYR A 38 23.46 -4.36 0.16
C TYR A 38 24.80 -3.62 0.14
N THR A 39 24.81 -2.35 0.57
CA THR A 39 26.03 -1.52 0.65
C THR A 39 27.03 -2.05 1.67
N SER A 40 26.56 -2.68 2.74
CA SER A 40 27.41 -3.35 3.74
C SER A 40 27.91 -4.73 3.31
N ALA A 41 27.61 -5.18 2.08
CA ALA A 41 27.94 -6.51 1.54
C ALA A 41 27.45 -7.68 2.42
N GLN A 42 26.42 -7.47 3.25
CA GLN A 42 25.84 -8.48 4.15
C GLN A 42 24.62 -9.17 3.53
N THR A 43 24.61 -9.37 2.21
CA THR A 43 23.49 -9.97 1.46
C THR A 43 23.27 -11.46 1.75
N TRP A 44 24.29 -12.14 2.27
CA TRP A 44 24.28 -13.54 2.70
C TRP A 44 23.54 -13.80 4.03
N ARG A 45 23.20 -12.75 4.79
CA ARG A 45 22.57 -12.90 6.11
C ARG A 45 21.11 -13.29 5.98
N PHE A 46 20.65 -14.10 6.93
CA PHE A 46 19.24 -14.47 7.03
C PHE A 46 18.35 -13.24 7.20
N GLU A 47 18.83 -12.22 7.92
CA GLU A 47 18.13 -10.94 8.08
C GLU A 47 17.84 -10.27 6.73
N TYR A 48 18.79 -10.29 5.79
CA TYR A 48 18.59 -9.71 4.45
C TYR A 48 17.52 -10.45 3.65
N GLN A 49 17.56 -11.79 3.65
CA GLN A 49 16.56 -12.60 2.96
C GLN A 49 15.16 -12.40 3.57
N TYR A 50 15.08 -12.29 4.89
CA TYR A 50 13.83 -12.01 5.60
C TYR A 50 13.28 -10.63 5.22
N THR A 51 14.11 -9.58 5.23
CA THR A 51 13.68 -8.24 4.82
C THR A 51 13.27 -8.21 3.34
N LEU A 52 13.95 -8.96 2.47
CA LEU A 52 13.61 -9.04 1.05
C LEU A 52 12.26 -9.73 0.82
N LEU A 53 11.96 -10.78 1.61
CA LEU A 53 10.66 -11.43 1.59
C LEU A 53 9.56 -10.52 2.16
N LEU A 54 9.84 -9.78 3.25
CA LEU A 54 8.93 -8.78 3.79
C LEU A 54 8.59 -7.73 2.73
N PHE A 55 9.62 -7.20 2.07
CA PHE A 55 9.50 -6.22 0.97
C PHE A 55 8.65 -6.73 -0.18
N ALA A 56 8.84 -7.99 -0.60
CA ALA A 56 7.99 -8.57 -1.64
C ALA A 56 6.51 -8.65 -1.20
N MET A 57 6.25 -9.04 0.05
CA MET A 57 4.88 -9.13 0.57
C MET A 57 4.21 -7.76 0.72
N THR A 58 4.90 -6.76 1.26
CA THR A 58 4.39 -5.39 1.40
C THR A 58 4.14 -4.75 0.04
N LEU A 59 5.00 -5.01 -0.95
CA LEU A 59 4.84 -4.54 -2.32
C LEU A 59 3.60 -5.14 -2.97
N ILE A 60 3.38 -6.45 -2.86
CA ILE A 60 2.17 -7.12 -3.34
C ILE A 60 0.92 -6.57 -2.65
N ALA A 61 0.95 -6.44 -1.32
CA ALA A 61 -0.18 -5.90 -0.56
C ALA A 61 -0.53 -4.47 -1.01
N THR A 62 0.48 -3.64 -1.25
CA THR A 62 0.32 -2.27 -1.75
C THR A 62 -0.29 -2.26 -3.14
N MET A 63 0.22 -3.08 -4.07
CA MET A 63 -0.34 -3.19 -5.43
C MET A 63 -1.82 -3.59 -5.40
N ILE A 64 -2.19 -4.57 -4.58
CA ILE A 64 -3.58 -5.02 -4.45
C ILE A 64 -4.47 -3.89 -3.93
N LEU A 65 -4.00 -3.13 -2.94
CA LEU A 65 -4.77 -2.03 -2.36
C LEU A 65 -4.96 -0.89 -3.38
N ILE A 66 -3.91 -0.53 -4.12
CA ILE A 66 -3.99 0.45 -5.23
C ILE A 66 -4.96 -0.06 -6.31
N ALA A 67 -4.86 -1.33 -6.73
CA ALA A 67 -5.73 -1.90 -7.74
C ALA A 67 -7.20 -1.91 -7.29
N LYS A 68 -7.48 -2.17 -6.00
CA LYS A 68 -8.84 -2.08 -5.45
C LYS A 68 -9.37 -0.65 -5.48
N ILE A 69 -8.55 0.34 -5.10
CA ILE A 69 -8.93 1.76 -5.14
C ILE A 69 -9.16 2.20 -6.59
N ALA A 70 -8.25 1.87 -7.50
CA ALA A 70 -8.36 2.19 -8.93
C ALA A 70 -9.60 1.59 -9.57
N LYS A 71 -9.93 0.32 -9.29
CA LYS A 71 -11.17 -0.31 -9.74
C LYS A 71 -12.42 0.38 -9.17
N ARG A 72 -12.39 0.82 -7.91
CA ARG A 72 -13.49 1.55 -7.28
C ARG A 72 -13.72 2.92 -7.92
N ILE A 73 -12.65 3.60 -8.34
CA ILE A 73 -12.72 4.89 -9.04
C ILE A 73 -13.16 4.71 -10.51
N HIS A 74 -12.68 3.65 -11.18
CA HIS A 74 -12.96 3.39 -12.59
C HIS A 74 -14.33 2.76 -12.85
N ARG A 75 -14.98 2.15 -11.86
CA ARG A 75 -16.42 1.84 -11.96
C ARG A 75 -17.17 3.16 -11.73
N PRO A 76 -17.66 3.86 -12.78
CA PRO A 76 -18.63 4.91 -12.54
C PRO A 76 -19.76 4.27 -11.74
N ILE A 77 -20.17 4.96 -10.69
CA ILE A 77 -21.41 4.69 -9.97
C ILE A 77 -22.46 4.46 -11.04
N GLY A 78 -22.89 3.19 -11.17
CA GLY A 78 -23.96 2.84 -12.08
C GLY A 78 -25.11 3.78 -11.77
N ILE A 79 -25.57 4.48 -12.79
CA ILE A 79 -26.80 5.24 -12.72
C ILE A 79 -27.88 4.20 -12.42
N ASP A 80 -28.28 4.13 -11.16
CA ASP A 80 -29.51 3.46 -10.75
C ASP A 80 -30.64 4.34 -11.31
N SER A 81 -31.02 4.02 -12.56
CA SER A 81 -32.24 4.48 -13.24
C SER A 81 -33.44 3.69 -12.75
#